data_AF-A0A1S2CCP5-F1
#
_entry.id   AF-A0A1S2CCP5-F1
#
_cell.length_a   1.000
_cell.length_b   1.000
_cell.length_c   1.000
_cell.angle_alpha   90.00
_cell.angle_beta   90.00
_cell.angle_gamma   90.00
#
_symmetry.space_group_name_H-M   'P 1'
#
loop_
_entity.id
_entity.type
_entity.pdbx_description
1 polymer ?
#
loop_
_entity_poly.entity_id
_entity_poly.type
_entity_poly.pdbx_seq_one_letter_code
_entity_poly.pdbx_strand_id
1 'polypeptide(L)'
;MAKQTEGAGVSSSKVLEQLRGKHVLVTGTTGFLGKVVLEKLIRAVPDIGGIHLLIRGNKRHSDARGRFLNEIATSSVFDRLRQENGEAFETFLEERLHCVTGEVTQPDFGLQPDAFRKLAGDIDAVINSAASVNFREELDKALSINTQCLQNIARLAHQNPTLVVVQVSTCYVNGMNSGQITESVIKPAGEDIPRSPSGFYEIEELIRVLNDIIADVRSRYSGKILQRKLVDLGIREANRYGWSDTYTFTKWLGEQLLMKALEGRALTILRPSIIESALEEPAPGWIEGVKVADAIILAYAREKVTLFPGKRSGIIDVIPVDLVANSIILAAAEALGEPPRPRIYQCCSGSSNPVSLGDFIDHLMAEAKTNYAAYENLFYRRPVKPFIAVNRSLFDALVSGARIPLSLTRSMMRLVGMLGQGGELKILQNLDTTRSLATVFGFYTAPDYIFRNDDLLALASRMGEVDKALFPVDARQIDWAVYLRKIHLAGLNRYALKARKAQRPRTSRIRKQAA
;
A
#
# COMPACT_ATOMS: atom_id res chain seq x y z
N MET A 1 -61.63 13.41 -7.92
CA MET A 1 -60.28 13.99 -7.84
C MET A 1 -59.67 13.60 -6.51
N ALA A 2 -58.86 12.54 -6.49
CA ALA A 2 -57.98 12.21 -5.36
C ALA A 2 -56.63 11.87 -5.99
N LYS A 3 -55.66 12.76 -5.77
CA LYS A 3 -54.28 12.61 -6.25
C LYS A 3 -53.68 11.35 -5.65
N GLN A 4 -53.19 10.46 -6.51
CA GLN A 4 -52.20 9.46 -6.15
C GLN A 4 -50.97 10.23 -5.65
N THR A 5 -50.70 10.13 -4.35
CA THR A 5 -49.37 10.40 -3.80
C THR A 5 -48.45 9.29 -4.28
N GLU A 6 -47.57 9.64 -5.23
CA GLU A 6 -46.41 8.85 -5.61
C GLU A 6 -45.65 8.45 -4.34
N GLY A 7 -45.48 7.14 -4.15
CA GLY A 7 -44.60 6.62 -3.11
C GLY A 7 -43.17 7.08 -3.41
N ALA A 8 -42.56 7.78 -2.46
CA ALA A 8 -41.13 8.02 -2.46
C ALA A 8 -40.41 6.68 -2.61
N GLY A 9 -39.75 6.48 -3.76
CA GLY A 9 -39.01 5.26 -4.04
C GLY A 9 -37.99 4.99 -2.94
N VAL A 10 -38.05 3.81 -2.34
CA VAL A 10 -36.97 3.32 -1.47
C VAL A 10 -35.72 3.31 -2.33
N SER A 11 -34.76 4.19 -2.04
CA SER A 11 -33.52 4.27 -2.82
C SER A 11 -32.84 2.90 -2.77
N SER A 12 -32.68 2.24 -3.91
CA SER A 12 -31.88 1.02 -4.03
C SER A 12 -30.39 1.37 -4.16
N SER A 13 -29.52 0.41 -3.84
CA SER A 13 -28.06 0.56 -4.01
C SER A 13 -27.68 0.35 -5.48
N LYS A 14 -27.09 1.37 -6.11
CA LYS A 14 -26.60 1.25 -7.49
C LYS A 14 -25.40 0.34 -7.56
N VAL A 15 -24.54 0.35 -6.54
CA VAL A 15 -23.37 -0.56 -6.48
C VAL A 15 -23.80 -2.01 -6.52
N LEU A 16 -24.79 -2.38 -5.70
CA LEU A 16 -25.30 -3.75 -5.66
C LEU A 16 -26.03 -4.13 -6.94
N GLU A 17 -26.78 -3.22 -7.55
CA GLU A 17 -27.43 -3.45 -8.86
C GLU A 17 -26.40 -3.69 -9.97
N GLN A 18 -25.35 -2.87 -10.04
CA GLN A 18 -24.32 -2.97 -11.08
C GLN A 18 -23.46 -4.22 -10.96
N LEU A 19 -23.22 -4.69 -9.73
CA LEU A 19 -22.43 -5.90 -9.47
C LEU A 19 -23.25 -7.20 -9.40
N ARG A 20 -24.59 -7.10 -9.46
CA ARG A 20 -25.47 -8.28 -9.44
C ARG A 20 -25.17 -9.20 -10.62
N GLY A 21 -24.92 -10.47 -10.32
CA GLY A 21 -24.61 -11.50 -11.31
C GLY A 21 -23.28 -11.32 -12.03
N LYS A 22 -22.47 -10.32 -11.64
CA LYS A 22 -21.18 -10.04 -12.30
C LYS A 22 -20.08 -10.96 -11.81
N HIS A 23 -19.16 -11.30 -12.71
CA HIS A 23 -17.96 -12.06 -12.39
C HIS A 23 -16.75 -11.13 -12.35
N VAL A 24 -16.03 -11.12 -11.23
CA VAL A 24 -14.91 -10.19 -11.01
C VAL A 24 -13.61 -10.95 -10.81
N LEU A 25 -12.59 -10.64 -11.62
CA LEU A 25 -11.23 -11.10 -11.41
C LEU A 25 -10.49 -10.18 -10.44
N VAL A 26 -9.98 -10.72 -9.34
CA VAL A 26 -9.14 -9.98 -8.38
C VAL A 26 -7.73 -10.56 -8.37
N THR A 27 -6.74 -9.69 -8.59
CA THR A 27 -5.31 -10.05 -8.44
C THR A 27 -4.76 -9.49 -7.13
N GLY A 28 -3.65 -10.07 -6.64
CA GLY A 28 -2.97 -9.56 -5.44
C GLY A 28 -3.68 -9.89 -4.12
N THR A 29 -4.60 -10.86 -4.10
CA THR A 29 -5.36 -11.29 -2.91
C THR A 29 -4.52 -12.00 -1.84
N THR A 30 -3.25 -12.28 -2.11
CA THR A 30 -2.30 -12.71 -1.07
C THR A 30 -1.82 -11.54 -0.21
N GLY A 31 -1.99 -10.30 -0.69
CA GLY A 31 -1.60 -9.08 0.01
C GLY A 31 -2.72 -8.44 0.81
N PHE A 32 -2.35 -7.44 1.61
CA PHE A 32 -3.20 -6.72 2.54
C PHE A 32 -4.49 -6.17 1.92
N LEU A 33 -4.38 -5.28 0.92
CA LEU A 33 -5.55 -4.63 0.32
C LEU A 33 -6.46 -5.64 -0.41
N GLY A 34 -5.86 -6.56 -1.18
CA GLY A 34 -6.63 -7.57 -1.93
C GLY A 34 -7.49 -8.46 -1.03
N LYS A 35 -7.04 -8.76 0.19
CA LYS A 35 -7.84 -9.50 1.19
C LYS A 35 -9.05 -8.70 1.68
N VAL A 36 -8.89 -7.39 1.94
CA VAL A 36 -10.00 -6.52 2.37
C VAL A 36 -11.01 -6.32 1.26
N VAL A 37 -10.55 -6.14 0.02
CA VAL A 37 -11.45 -6.08 -1.16
C VAL A 37 -12.23 -7.38 -1.31
N LEU A 38 -11.56 -8.53 -1.18
CA LEU A 38 -12.22 -9.83 -1.24
C LEU A 38 -13.26 -10.00 -0.13
N GLU A 39 -12.90 -9.71 1.12
CA GLU A 39 -13.83 -9.74 2.26
C GLU A 39 -15.05 -8.84 2.01
N LYS A 40 -14.83 -7.60 1.59
CA LYS A 40 -15.89 -6.63 1.37
C LYS A 40 -16.82 -7.05 0.23
N LEU A 41 -16.31 -7.63 -0.85
CA LEU A 41 -17.14 -8.17 -1.93
C LEU A 41 -18.02 -9.32 -1.43
N ILE A 42 -17.46 -10.27 -0.68
CA ILE A 42 -18.21 -11.41 -0.14
C ILE A 42 -19.30 -10.94 0.83
N ARG A 43 -18.96 -10.01 1.72
CA ARG A 43 -19.88 -9.53 2.77
C ARG A 43 -20.95 -8.59 2.25
N ALA A 44 -20.58 -7.63 1.40
CA ALA A 44 -21.45 -6.53 1.02
C ALA A 44 -22.17 -6.76 -0.30
N VAL A 45 -21.73 -7.70 -1.15
CA VAL A 45 -22.30 -7.94 -2.49
C VAL A 45 -22.80 -9.40 -2.61
N PRO A 46 -23.85 -9.80 -1.88
CA PRO A 46 -24.29 -11.20 -1.80
C PRO A 46 -24.76 -11.77 -3.14
N ASP A 47 -25.23 -10.93 -4.07
CA ASP A 47 -25.72 -11.33 -5.38
C ASP A 47 -24.64 -11.30 -6.49
N ILE A 48 -23.36 -11.15 -6.14
CA ILE A 48 -22.26 -11.22 -7.12
C ILE A 48 -22.24 -12.61 -7.80
N GLY A 49 -22.05 -12.66 -9.12
CA GLY A 49 -22.08 -13.91 -9.88
C GLY A 49 -20.91 -14.83 -9.53
N GLY A 50 -19.72 -14.27 -9.37
CA GLY A 50 -18.55 -14.99 -8.88
C GLY A 50 -17.30 -14.13 -8.76
N ILE A 51 -16.35 -14.59 -7.96
CA ILE A 51 -15.07 -13.93 -7.74
C ILE A 51 -13.96 -14.88 -8.19
N HIS A 52 -13.24 -14.49 -9.23
CA HIS A 52 -12.07 -15.20 -9.72
C HIS A 52 -10.81 -14.64 -9.07
N LEU A 53 -9.96 -15.52 -8.53
CA LEU A 53 -8.72 -15.14 -7.85
C LEU A 53 -7.52 -15.65 -8.64
N LEU A 54 -6.75 -14.74 -9.25
CA LEU A 54 -5.48 -15.10 -9.86
C LEU A 54 -4.41 -15.19 -8.78
N ILE A 55 -3.98 -16.42 -8.47
CA ILE A 55 -3.03 -16.69 -7.39
C ILE A 55 -1.85 -17.48 -7.93
N ARG A 56 -0.65 -16.93 -7.70
CA ARG A 56 0.61 -17.59 -8.01
C ARG A 56 0.86 -18.73 -7.01
N GLY A 57 1.15 -19.93 -7.52
CA GLY A 57 1.66 -21.04 -6.70
C GLY A 57 3.01 -20.73 -6.04
N ASN A 58 3.33 -21.41 -4.95
CA ASN A 58 4.62 -21.31 -4.26
C ASN A 58 5.17 -22.71 -3.91
N LYS A 59 6.33 -22.76 -3.26
CA LYS A 59 7.00 -24.04 -2.93
C LYS A 59 6.20 -24.92 -1.95
N ARG A 60 5.33 -24.34 -1.12
CA ARG A 60 4.50 -25.06 -0.14
C ARG A 60 3.15 -25.45 -0.72
N HIS A 61 2.59 -24.60 -1.57
CA HIS A 61 1.28 -24.77 -2.20
C HIS A 61 1.43 -24.48 -3.69
N SER A 62 1.53 -25.53 -4.50
CA SER A 62 1.86 -25.44 -5.93
C SER A 62 0.76 -24.80 -6.78
N ASP A 63 -0.48 -24.80 -6.32
CA ASP A 63 -1.64 -24.26 -7.04
C ASP A 63 -2.37 -23.16 -6.24
N ALA A 64 -3.25 -22.44 -6.95
CA ALA A 64 -4.03 -21.34 -6.40
C ALA A 64 -4.97 -21.77 -5.27
N ARG A 65 -5.66 -22.92 -5.40
CA ARG A 65 -6.67 -23.36 -4.43
C ARG A 65 -6.02 -23.76 -3.12
N GLY A 66 -4.94 -24.53 -3.16
CA GLY A 66 -4.14 -24.90 -2.00
C GLY A 66 -3.57 -23.67 -1.31
N ARG A 67 -3.05 -22.69 -2.07
CA ARG A 67 -2.53 -21.45 -1.49
C ARG A 67 -3.64 -20.59 -0.88
N PHE A 68 -4.79 -20.49 -1.55
CA PHE A 68 -5.97 -19.79 -1.03
C PHE A 68 -6.40 -20.36 0.32
N LEU A 69 -6.64 -21.68 0.39
CA LEU A 69 -7.15 -22.34 1.60
C LEU A 69 -6.20 -22.19 2.80
N ASN A 70 -4.88 -22.15 2.56
CA ASN A 70 -3.90 -22.15 3.64
C ASN A 70 -3.39 -20.75 4.02
N GLU A 71 -3.36 -19.79 3.09
CA GLU A 71 -2.78 -18.45 3.32
C GLU A 71 -3.78 -17.30 3.28
N ILE A 72 -4.92 -17.47 2.59
CA ILE A 72 -5.92 -16.41 2.41
C ILE A 72 -7.13 -16.70 3.27
N ALA A 73 -7.82 -17.83 3.06
CA ALA A 73 -9.04 -18.18 3.78
C ALA A 73 -8.83 -18.22 5.30
N THR A 74 -7.64 -18.62 5.77
CA THR A 74 -7.26 -18.67 7.20
C THR A 74 -6.98 -17.30 7.82
N SER A 75 -6.91 -16.22 7.02
CA SER A 75 -6.67 -14.87 7.54
C SER A 75 -7.81 -14.41 8.44
N SER A 76 -7.46 -13.66 9.49
CA SER A 76 -8.43 -13.06 10.42
C SER A 76 -9.31 -11.98 9.79
N VAL A 77 -8.99 -11.54 8.57
CA VAL A 77 -9.84 -10.62 7.80
C VAL A 77 -11.26 -11.19 7.64
N PHE A 78 -11.39 -12.52 7.51
CA PHE A 78 -12.65 -13.23 7.31
C PHE A 78 -13.31 -13.66 8.63
N ASP A 79 -12.78 -13.25 9.80
CA ASP A 79 -13.34 -13.65 11.10
C ASP A 79 -14.78 -13.17 11.28
N ARG A 80 -15.09 -11.96 10.82
CA ARG A 80 -16.45 -11.41 10.86
C ARG A 80 -17.44 -12.29 10.09
N LEU A 81 -17.11 -12.63 8.83
CA LEU A 81 -17.93 -13.52 8.00
C LEU A 81 -18.15 -14.89 8.64
N ARG A 82 -17.08 -15.49 9.20
CA ARG A 82 -17.17 -16.76 9.92
C ARG A 82 -18.08 -16.69 11.16
N GLN A 83 -18.05 -15.58 11.88
CA GLN A 83 -18.82 -15.40 13.11
C GLN A 83 -20.28 -15.05 12.85
N GLU A 84 -20.56 -14.25 11.82
CA GLU A 84 -21.92 -13.83 11.48
C GLU A 84 -22.71 -14.96 10.80
N ASN A 85 -22.12 -15.65 9.81
CA ASN A 85 -22.75 -16.79 9.17
C ASN A 85 -21.71 -17.69 8.45
N GLY A 86 -21.09 -18.59 9.22
CA GLY A 86 -20.05 -19.49 8.70
C GLY A 86 -20.52 -20.44 7.58
N GLU A 87 -21.76 -20.94 7.64
CA GLU A 87 -22.30 -21.82 6.60
C GLU A 87 -22.43 -21.09 5.26
N ALA A 88 -23.04 -19.90 5.26
CA ALA A 88 -23.14 -19.08 4.05
C ALA A 88 -21.77 -18.67 3.51
N PHE A 89 -20.80 -18.41 4.38
CA PHE A 89 -19.43 -18.12 3.97
C PHE A 89 -18.80 -19.32 3.25
N GLU A 90 -18.87 -20.53 3.81
CA GLU A 90 -18.33 -21.74 3.16
C GLU A 90 -19.06 -22.04 1.84
N THR A 91 -20.39 -21.92 1.79
CA THR A 91 -21.15 -22.06 0.53
C THR A 91 -20.66 -21.05 -0.52
N PHE A 92 -20.41 -19.80 -0.14
CA PHE A 92 -19.86 -18.81 -1.07
C PHE A 92 -18.47 -19.24 -1.59
N LEU A 93 -17.59 -19.73 -0.71
CA LEU A 93 -16.24 -20.18 -1.07
C LEU A 93 -16.24 -21.39 -2.00
N GLU A 94 -17.29 -22.20 -1.99
CA GLU A 94 -17.47 -23.38 -2.84
C GLU A 94 -18.13 -23.03 -4.18
N GLU A 95 -19.22 -22.25 -4.14
CA GLU A 95 -20.06 -22.02 -5.32
C GLU A 95 -19.63 -20.81 -6.15
N ARG A 96 -19.11 -19.76 -5.51
CA ARG A 96 -18.88 -18.46 -6.15
C ARG A 96 -17.43 -17.99 -6.16
N LEU A 97 -16.52 -18.72 -5.52
CA LEU A 97 -15.10 -18.39 -5.54
C LEU A 97 -14.31 -19.34 -6.45
N HIS A 98 -13.67 -18.78 -7.48
CA HIS A 98 -12.90 -19.54 -8.46
C HIS A 98 -11.41 -19.22 -8.34
N CYS A 99 -10.58 -20.20 -7.98
CA CYS A 99 -9.14 -20.03 -7.88
C CYS A 99 -8.46 -20.33 -9.23
N VAL A 100 -7.74 -19.36 -9.79
CA VAL A 100 -7.01 -19.48 -11.04
C VAL A 100 -5.50 -19.53 -10.74
N THR A 101 -4.87 -20.67 -11.02
CA THR A 101 -3.41 -20.81 -10.89
C THR A 101 -2.71 -20.09 -12.03
N GLY A 102 -2.05 -18.99 -11.73
CA GLY A 102 -1.30 -18.21 -12.70
C GLY A 102 -0.48 -17.11 -12.05
N GLU A 103 0.32 -16.43 -12.86
CA GLU A 103 1.18 -15.36 -12.39
C GLU A 103 1.11 -14.13 -13.29
N VAL A 104 0.87 -12.96 -12.70
CA VAL A 104 0.61 -11.70 -13.40
C VAL A 104 1.75 -11.29 -14.34
N THR A 105 2.99 -11.67 -14.02
CA THR A 105 4.19 -11.32 -14.79
C THR A 105 4.45 -12.26 -15.97
N GLN A 106 3.81 -13.43 -16.01
CA GLN A 106 3.96 -14.37 -17.12
C GLN A 106 3.02 -14.00 -18.27
N PRO A 107 3.42 -14.24 -19.54
CA PRO A 107 2.52 -14.06 -20.67
C PRO A 107 1.20 -14.79 -20.44
N ASP A 108 0.08 -14.10 -20.63
CA ASP A 108 -1.28 -14.64 -20.46
C ASP A 108 -1.50 -15.28 -19.08
N PHE A 109 -0.85 -14.70 -18.07
CA PHE A 109 -0.79 -15.18 -16.69
C PHE A 109 -0.16 -16.58 -16.52
N GLY A 110 0.54 -17.09 -17.53
CA GLY A 110 1.02 -18.47 -17.56
C GLY A 110 -0.07 -19.49 -17.88
N LEU A 111 -1.24 -19.04 -18.32
CA LEU A 111 -2.35 -19.90 -18.74
C LEU A 111 -2.15 -20.39 -20.16
N GLN A 112 -2.73 -21.55 -20.47
CA GLN A 112 -2.87 -21.99 -21.86
C GLN A 112 -3.82 -21.05 -22.62
N PRO A 113 -3.66 -20.86 -23.94
CA PRO A 113 -4.47 -19.93 -24.72
C PRO A 113 -5.99 -20.10 -24.55
N ASP A 114 -6.47 -21.34 -24.48
CA ASP A 114 -7.90 -21.64 -24.29
C ASP A 114 -8.40 -21.25 -22.89
N ALA A 115 -7.58 -21.50 -21.86
CA ALA A 115 -7.91 -21.11 -20.49
C ALA A 115 -7.90 -19.58 -20.32
N PHE A 116 -6.98 -18.88 -20.99
CA PHE A 116 -6.94 -17.42 -20.97
C PHE A 116 -8.16 -16.80 -21.67
N ARG A 117 -8.55 -17.34 -22.85
CA ARG A 117 -9.75 -16.91 -23.57
C ARG A 117 -11.03 -17.20 -22.77
N LYS A 118 -11.13 -18.39 -22.17
CA LYS A 118 -12.24 -18.74 -21.28
C LYS A 118 -12.33 -17.77 -20.10
N LEU A 119 -11.22 -17.51 -19.41
CA LEU A 119 -11.18 -16.56 -18.31
C LEU A 119 -11.67 -15.18 -18.75
N ALA A 120 -11.23 -14.68 -19.90
CA ALA A 120 -11.66 -13.39 -20.43
C ALA A 120 -13.17 -13.32 -20.70
N GLY A 121 -13.75 -14.40 -21.23
CA GLY A 121 -15.19 -14.50 -21.51
C GLY A 121 -16.07 -14.67 -20.26
N ASP A 122 -15.50 -15.22 -19.18
CA ASP A 122 -16.22 -15.52 -17.93
C ASP A 122 -16.26 -14.34 -16.94
N ILE A 123 -15.62 -13.20 -17.25
CA ILE A 123 -15.48 -12.07 -16.31
C ILE A 123 -16.02 -10.77 -16.90
N ASP A 124 -16.60 -9.94 -16.06
CA ASP A 124 -17.10 -8.60 -16.39
C ASP A 124 -16.16 -7.49 -15.94
N ALA A 125 -15.37 -7.73 -14.89
CA ALA A 125 -14.46 -6.74 -14.32
C ALA A 125 -13.13 -7.35 -13.87
N VAL A 126 -12.06 -6.56 -13.95
CA VAL A 126 -10.75 -6.85 -13.34
C VAL A 126 -10.45 -5.81 -12.28
N ILE A 127 -10.17 -6.25 -11.06
CA ILE A 127 -9.57 -5.45 -10.00
C ILE A 127 -8.11 -5.89 -9.87
N ASN A 128 -7.20 -5.11 -10.44
CA ASN A 128 -5.78 -5.39 -10.37
C ASN A 128 -5.15 -4.65 -9.17
N SER A 129 -4.94 -5.39 -8.07
CA SER A 129 -4.24 -4.90 -6.88
C SER A 129 -2.85 -5.54 -6.71
N ALA A 130 -2.42 -6.39 -7.64
CA ALA A 130 -1.07 -6.95 -7.63
C ALA A 130 -0.03 -5.84 -7.87
N ALA A 131 0.88 -5.69 -6.91
CA ALA A 131 2.04 -4.83 -7.01
C ALA A 131 3.11 -5.31 -6.04
N SER A 132 4.35 -4.93 -6.30
CA SER A 132 5.38 -4.93 -5.26
C SER A 132 5.48 -3.56 -4.62
N VAL A 133 5.32 -3.50 -3.31
CA VAL A 133 5.42 -2.26 -2.50
C VAL A 133 6.80 -2.09 -1.86
N ASN A 134 7.82 -2.78 -2.38
CA ASN A 134 9.18 -2.71 -1.87
C ASN A 134 9.94 -1.51 -2.48
N PHE A 135 10.19 -0.47 -1.68
CA PHE A 135 10.94 0.73 -2.11
C PHE A 135 12.40 0.48 -2.50
N ARG A 136 12.95 -0.69 -2.17
CA ARG A 136 14.30 -1.14 -2.56
C ARG A 136 14.24 -2.38 -3.43
N GLU A 137 13.18 -2.51 -4.23
CA GLU A 137 13.11 -3.52 -5.27
C GLU A 137 14.16 -3.23 -6.36
N GLU A 138 14.74 -4.29 -6.92
CA GLU A 138 15.58 -4.22 -8.11
C GLU A 138 14.74 -3.68 -9.29
N LEU A 139 15.30 -2.77 -10.09
CA LEU A 139 14.56 -2.09 -11.15
C LEU A 139 13.88 -3.05 -12.14
N ASP A 140 14.54 -4.15 -12.50
CA ASP A 140 14.01 -5.16 -13.41
C ASP A 140 12.75 -5.84 -12.84
N LYS A 141 12.79 -6.22 -11.56
CA LYS A 141 11.63 -6.76 -10.84
C LYS A 141 10.51 -5.75 -10.73
N ALA A 142 10.84 -4.50 -10.38
CA ALA A 142 9.86 -3.42 -10.25
C ALA A 142 9.13 -3.15 -11.59
N LEU A 143 9.87 -3.05 -12.69
CA LEU A 143 9.30 -2.91 -14.03
C LEU A 143 8.42 -4.12 -14.40
N SER A 144 8.89 -5.34 -14.12
CA SER A 144 8.14 -6.56 -14.43
C SER A 144 6.79 -6.58 -13.70
N ILE A 145 6.76 -6.31 -12.40
CA ILE A 145 5.57 -6.47 -11.55
C ILE A 145 4.63 -5.26 -11.54
N ASN A 146 5.12 -4.04 -11.76
CA ASN A 146 4.31 -2.82 -11.68
C ASN A 146 3.97 -2.22 -13.05
N THR A 147 4.72 -2.56 -14.11
CA THR A 147 4.57 -1.97 -15.44
C THR A 147 4.24 -3.04 -16.49
N GLN A 148 5.16 -3.95 -16.77
CA GLN A 148 5.09 -4.86 -17.92
C GLN A 148 3.98 -5.91 -17.76
N CYS A 149 3.72 -6.41 -16.54
CA CYS A 149 2.61 -7.34 -16.26
C CYS A 149 1.24 -6.81 -16.72
N LEU A 150 1.08 -5.49 -16.80
CA LEU A 150 -0.19 -4.85 -17.18
C LEU A 150 -0.50 -5.07 -18.66
N GLN A 151 0.47 -5.45 -19.48
CA GLN A 151 0.20 -5.94 -20.85
C GLN A 151 -0.68 -7.20 -20.83
N ASN A 152 -0.56 -8.06 -19.82
CA ASN A 152 -1.42 -9.24 -19.70
C ASN A 152 -2.87 -8.84 -19.35
N ILE A 153 -3.04 -7.85 -18.48
CA ILE A 153 -4.36 -7.27 -18.16
C ILE A 153 -4.96 -6.62 -19.40
N ALA A 154 -4.17 -5.84 -20.14
CA ALA A 154 -4.62 -5.23 -21.38
C ALA A 154 -5.01 -6.29 -22.42
N ARG A 155 -4.23 -7.36 -22.58
CA ARG A 155 -4.57 -8.48 -23.48
C ARG A 155 -5.88 -9.16 -23.08
N LEU A 156 -6.12 -9.34 -21.78
CA LEU A 156 -7.38 -9.90 -21.26
C LEU A 156 -8.56 -9.01 -21.66
N ALA A 157 -8.44 -7.69 -21.47
CA ALA A 157 -9.46 -6.72 -21.88
C ALA A 157 -9.66 -6.63 -23.39
N HIS A 158 -8.64 -6.92 -24.21
CA HIS A 158 -8.83 -7.02 -25.65
C HIS A 158 -9.65 -8.25 -26.07
N GLN A 159 -9.58 -9.35 -25.31
CA GLN A 159 -10.39 -10.56 -25.56
C GLN A 159 -11.86 -10.37 -25.17
N ASN A 160 -12.16 -9.44 -24.27
CA ASN A 160 -13.52 -9.11 -23.85
C ASN A 160 -13.78 -7.59 -23.99
N PRO A 161 -14.44 -7.15 -25.08
CA PRO A 161 -14.68 -5.73 -25.36
C PRO A 161 -15.42 -4.95 -24.28
N THR A 162 -16.22 -5.62 -23.44
CA THR A 162 -17.00 -5.00 -22.37
C THR A 162 -16.29 -5.06 -21.01
N LEU A 163 -15.12 -5.70 -20.92
CA LEU A 163 -14.38 -5.84 -19.68
C LEU A 163 -13.97 -4.49 -19.12
N VAL A 164 -14.34 -4.25 -17.86
CA VAL A 164 -13.89 -3.05 -17.13
C VAL A 164 -12.62 -3.36 -16.35
N VAL A 165 -11.69 -2.41 -16.32
CA VAL A 165 -10.41 -2.58 -15.61
C VAL A 165 -10.28 -1.52 -14.52
N VAL A 166 -10.15 -1.95 -13.27
CA VAL A 166 -9.76 -1.12 -12.14
C VAL A 166 -8.32 -1.45 -11.77
N GLN A 167 -7.42 -0.52 -12.08
CA GLN A 167 -6.01 -0.59 -11.73
C GLN A 167 -5.76 0.13 -10.41
N VAL A 168 -5.29 -0.58 -9.38
CA VAL A 168 -4.82 0.07 -8.15
C VAL A 168 -3.41 0.62 -8.40
N SER A 169 -3.26 1.93 -8.24
CA SER A 169 -2.00 2.67 -8.33
C SER A 169 -1.64 3.27 -6.96
N THR A 170 -1.14 4.51 -6.91
CA THR A 170 -0.85 5.22 -5.67
C THR A 170 -0.85 6.73 -5.91
N CYS A 171 -1.25 7.56 -4.93
CA CYS A 171 -1.17 9.02 -5.05
C CYS A 171 0.27 9.49 -5.31
N TYR A 172 1.25 8.73 -4.85
CA TYR A 172 2.68 9.06 -4.94
C TYR A 172 3.28 8.90 -6.34
N VAL A 173 2.51 8.47 -7.35
CA VAL A 173 2.93 8.60 -8.76
C VAL A 173 3.15 10.07 -9.17
N ASN A 174 2.74 11.03 -8.33
CA ASN A 174 3.06 12.44 -8.48
C ASN A 174 4.57 12.77 -8.39
N GLY A 175 5.38 11.87 -7.80
CA GLY A 175 6.83 12.06 -7.70
C GLY A 175 7.20 13.34 -6.92
N MET A 176 8.08 14.15 -7.51
CA MET A 176 8.60 15.41 -6.97
C MET A 176 7.85 16.66 -7.45
N ASN A 177 6.69 16.50 -8.10
CA ASN A 177 5.79 17.65 -8.37
C ASN A 177 5.30 18.27 -7.04
N SER A 178 4.79 19.50 -7.06
CA SER A 178 4.35 20.23 -5.86
C SER A 178 2.97 20.88 -6.03
N GLY A 179 2.38 21.33 -4.92
CA GLY A 179 1.08 22.03 -4.91
C GLY A 179 -0.13 21.12 -4.72
N GLN A 180 -1.26 21.49 -5.33
CA GLN A 180 -2.51 20.73 -5.24
C GLN A 180 -2.54 19.67 -6.34
N ILE A 181 -2.65 18.39 -5.95
CA ILE A 181 -2.58 17.27 -6.89
C ILE A 181 -3.97 16.70 -7.11
N THR A 182 -4.55 17.01 -8.26
CA THR A 182 -5.88 16.57 -8.68
C THR A 182 -5.84 15.22 -9.38
N GLU A 183 -7.01 14.63 -9.58
CA GLU A 183 -7.25 13.35 -10.24
C GLU A 183 -7.01 13.41 -11.76
N SER A 184 -5.77 13.73 -12.17
CA SER A 184 -5.37 13.85 -13.58
C SER A 184 -4.18 12.97 -13.95
N VAL A 185 -3.89 12.90 -15.25
CA VAL A 185 -2.63 12.34 -15.75
C VAL A 185 -1.50 13.24 -15.25
N ILE A 186 -0.49 12.64 -14.61
CA ILE A 186 0.62 13.34 -13.98
C ILE A 186 1.77 13.47 -14.97
N LYS A 187 2.36 14.66 -15.04
CA LYS A 187 3.58 14.91 -15.82
C LYS A 187 4.84 14.49 -15.05
N PRO A 188 5.91 14.05 -15.73
CA PRO A 188 7.24 13.95 -15.12
C PRO A 188 7.65 15.28 -14.48
N ALA A 189 8.29 15.21 -13.31
CA ALA A 189 8.84 16.40 -12.64
C ALA A 189 10.30 16.68 -13.03
N GLY A 190 10.97 15.70 -13.66
CA GLY A 190 12.34 15.79 -14.14
C GLY A 190 12.38 15.88 -15.66
N GLU A 191 13.11 14.96 -16.30
CA GLU A 191 13.20 14.91 -17.76
C GLU A 191 11.83 14.71 -18.44
N ASP A 192 11.64 15.42 -19.55
CA ASP A 192 10.41 15.37 -20.33
C ASP A 192 10.24 14.04 -21.05
N ILE A 193 9.00 13.57 -21.09
CA ILE A 193 8.56 12.42 -21.88
C ILE A 193 7.51 12.94 -22.87
N PRO A 194 7.54 12.55 -24.15
CA PRO A 194 6.55 13.00 -25.13
C PRO A 194 5.13 12.65 -24.68
N ARG A 195 4.21 13.62 -24.83
CA ARG A 195 2.80 13.43 -24.50
C ARG A 195 2.00 13.17 -25.77
N SER A 196 1.20 12.12 -25.75
CA SER A 196 0.27 11.76 -26.82
C SER A 196 -0.87 12.78 -26.93
N PRO A 197 -1.46 13.00 -28.13
CA PRO A 197 -2.71 13.74 -28.27
C PRO A 197 -3.84 13.20 -27.39
N SER A 198 -3.84 11.89 -27.10
CA SER A 198 -4.82 11.22 -26.24
C SER A 198 -4.55 11.39 -24.73
N GLY A 199 -3.52 12.16 -24.37
CA GLY A 199 -3.31 12.67 -23.02
C GLY A 199 -2.35 11.87 -22.13
N PHE A 200 -2.00 10.62 -22.48
CA PHE A 200 -0.98 9.80 -21.82
C PHE A 200 0.44 10.13 -22.32
N TYR A 201 1.45 9.62 -21.62
CA TYR A 201 2.87 9.78 -21.99
C TYR A 201 3.40 8.55 -22.75
N GLU A 202 4.18 8.80 -23.81
CA GLU A 202 4.76 7.76 -24.68
C GLU A 202 6.01 7.16 -24.05
N ILE A 203 5.88 5.99 -23.42
CA ILE A 203 6.91 5.40 -22.56
C ILE A 203 7.64 4.20 -23.18
N GLU A 204 7.32 3.78 -24.40
CA GLU A 204 7.91 2.58 -25.03
C GLU A 204 9.42 2.70 -25.18
N GLU A 205 9.88 3.84 -25.68
CA GLU A 205 11.31 4.10 -25.86
C GLU A 205 12.02 4.13 -24.51
N LEU A 206 11.40 4.73 -23.50
CA LEU A 206 11.92 4.71 -22.13
C LEU A 206 12.03 3.28 -21.58
N ILE A 207 10.99 2.46 -21.71
CA ILE A 207 11.03 1.05 -21.28
C ILE A 207 12.14 0.28 -22.01
N ARG A 208 12.32 0.51 -23.32
CA ARG A 208 13.38 -0.11 -24.12
C ARG A 208 14.76 0.26 -23.58
N VAL A 209 15.03 1.55 -23.38
CA VAL A 209 16.29 2.06 -22.83
C VAL A 209 16.55 1.50 -21.42
N LEU A 210 15.54 1.46 -20.54
CA LEU A 210 15.68 0.89 -19.21
C LEU A 210 16.05 -0.60 -19.27
N ASN A 211 15.42 -1.38 -20.15
CA ASN A 211 15.76 -2.79 -20.36
C ASN A 211 17.18 -2.99 -20.87
N ASP A 212 17.64 -2.14 -21.80
CA ASP A 212 19.02 -2.20 -22.33
C ASP A 212 20.05 -1.93 -21.22
N ILE A 213 19.82 -0.92 -20.38
CA ILE A 213 20.71 -0.60 -19.25
C ILE A 213 20.68 -1.72 -18.19
N ILE A 214 19.51 -2.31 -17.93
CA ILE A 214 19.37 -3.47 -17.03
C ILE A 214 20.18 -4.66 -17.57
N ALA A 215 20.07 -4.96 -18.86
CA ALA A 215 20.80 -6.06 -19.50
C ALA A 215 22.31 -5.87 -19.39
N ASP A 216 22.79 -4.64 -19.61
CA ASP A 216 24.19 -4.27 -19.41
C ASP A 216 24.65 -4.47 -17.95
N VAL A 217 23.86 -4.04 -16.96
CA VAL A 217 24.19 -4.26 -15.55
C VAL A 217 24.23 -5.75 -15.21
N ARG A 218 23.32 -6.56 -15.76
CA ARG A 218 23.29 -8.03 -15.56
C ARG A 218 24.46 -8.74 -16.22
N SER A 219 25.01 -8.21 -17.32
CA SER A 219 26.20 -8.81 -17.97
C SER A 219 27.48 -8.59 -17.15
N ARG A 220 27.53 -7.50 -16.36
CA ARG A 220 28.74 -7.10 -15.60
C ARG A 220 28.76 -7.59 -14.16
N TYR A 221 27.61 -7.86 -13.55
CA TYR A 221 27.51 -8.17 -12.11
C TYR A 221 26.65 -9.40 -11.85
N SER A 222 26.92 -10.10 -10.74
CA SER A 222 26.13 -11.25 -10.29
C SER A 222 25.88 -11.23 -8.78
N GLY A 223 24.98 -12.11 -8.31
CA GLY A 223 24.68 -12.29 -6.89
C GLY A 223 24.20 -11.01 -6.17
N LYS A 224 24.66 -10.81 -4.93
CA LYS A 224 24.25 -9.65 -4.11
C LYS A 224 24.71 -8.30 -4.67
N ILE A 225 25.81 -8.29 -5.43
CA ILE A 225 26.32 -7.06 -6.05
C ILE A 225 25.36 -6.62 -7.15
N LEU A 226 24.91 -7.56 -7.99
CA LEU A 226 23.90 -7.29 -9.02
C LEU A 226 22.63 -6.69 -8.41
N GLN A 227 22.11 -7.32 -7.35
CA GLN A 227 20.93 -6.82 -6.65
C GLN A 227 21.11 -5.36 -6.21
N ARG A 228 22.23 -5.02 -5.55
CA ARG A 228 22.50 -3.64 -5.14
C ARG A 228 22.59 -2.69 -6.33
N LYS A 229 23.28 -3.09 -7.41
CA LYS A 229 23.43 -2.26 -8.62
C LYS A 229 22.10 -1.98 -9.31
N LEU A 230 21.19 -2.95 -9.35
CA LEU A 230 19.86 -2.78 -9.93
C LEU A 230 18.95 -1.90 -9.05
N VAL A 231 19.07 -1.98 -7.73
CA VAL A 231 18.40 -1.05 -6.81
C VAL A 231 18.92 0.37 -7.00
N ASP A 232 20.25 0.55 -7.01
CA ASP A 232 20.86 1.85 -7.22
C ASP A 232 20.52 2.42 -8.61
N LEU A 233 20.41 1.57 -9.64
CA LEU A 233 19.96 1.97 -10.98
C LEU A 233 18.52 2.48 -10.94
N GLY A 234 17.60 1.74 -10.34
CA GLY A 234 16.20 2.16 -10.24
C GLY A 234 16.03 3.50 -9.55
N ILE A 235 16.78 3.74 -8.46
CA ILE A 235 16.78 5.04 -7.77
C ILE A 235 17.32 6.16 -8.67
N ARG A 236 18.40 5.91 -9.42
CA ARG A 236 18.96 6.93 -10.34
C ARG A 236 17.97 7.28 -11.45
N GLU A 237 17.39 6.28 -12.12
CA GLU A 237 16.45 6.50 -13.21
C GLU A 237 15.15 7.15 -12.70
N ALA A 238 14.62 6.73 -11.55
CA ALA A 238 13.46 7.39 -10.94
C ALA A 238 13.73 8.89 -10.70
N ASN A 239 14.86 9.24 -10.07
CA ASN A 239 15.20 10.63 -9.79
C ASN A 239 15.38 11.47 -11.06
N ARG A 240 15.94 10.86 -12.11
CA ARG A 240 16.15 11.50 -13.41
C ARG A 240 14.84 12.01 -14.02
N TYR A 241 13.78 11.23 -13.94
CA TYR A 241 12.46 11.62 -14.47
C TYR A 241 11.56 12.32 -13.45
N GLY A 242 12.03 12.52 -12.21
CA GLY A 242 11.31 13.30 -11.22
C GLY A 242 10.57 12.49 -10.15
N TRP A 243 10.95 11.25 -9.90
CA TRP A 243 10.41 10.39 -8.84
C TRP A 243 11.45 10.11 -7.75
N SER A 244 10.96 10.04 -6.51
CA SER A 244 11.78 9.77 -5.32
C SER A 244 12.35 8.37 -5.24
N ASP A 245 11.61 7.40 -5.79
CA ASP A 245 11.85 5.98 -5.61
C ASP A 245 11.37 5.17 -6.81
N THR A 246 11.94 3.97 -6.96
CA THR A 246 11.65 3.06 -8.06
C THR A 246 10.18 2.61 -8.09
N TYR A 247 9.53 2.50 -6.93
CA TYR A 247 8.15 2.01 -6.86
C TYR A 247 7.19 3.02 -7.48
N THR A 248 7.22 4.28 -7.04
CA THR A 248 6.34 5.33 -7.56
C THR A 248 6.56 5.58 -9.05
N PHE A 249 7.81 5.54 -9.50
CA PHE A 249 8.17 5.63 -10.91
C PHE A 249 7.57 4.49 -11.75
N THR A 250 7.76 3.23 -11.34
CA THR A 250 7.25 2.08 -12.10
C THR A 250 5.73 1.96 -12.06
N LYS A 251 5.08 2.42 -10.97
CA LYS A 251 3.61 2.59 -10.94
C LYS A 251 3.13 3.63 -11.94
N TRP A 252 3.80 4.78 -12.03
CA TRP A 252 3.48 5.79 -13.03
C TRP A 252 3.64 5.24 -14.46
N LEU A 253 4.73 4.53 -14.75
CA LEU A 253 4.91 3.86 -16.05
C LEU A 253 3.77 2.86 -16.34
N GLY A 254 3.35 2.11 -15.34
CA GLY A 254 2.23 1.17 -15.46
C GLY A 254 0.91 1.86 -15.81
N GLU A 255 0.65 3.03 -15.23
CA GLU A 255 -0.52 3.84 -15.60
C GLU A 255 -0.47 4.25 -17.08
N GLN A 256 0.66 4.78 -17.55
CA GLN A 256 0.79 5.22 -18.95
C GLN A 256 0.61 4.06 -19.93
N LEU A 257 1.18 2.89 -19.60
CA LEU A 257 1.02 1.67 -20.40
C LEU A 257 -0.45 1.28 -20.54
N LEU A 258 -1.20 1.27 -19.43
CA LEU A 258 -2.62 0.91 -19.48
C LEU A 258 -3.47 1.98 -20.19
N MET A 259 -3.21 3.26 -19.97
CA MET A 259 -3.93 4.33 -20.66
C MET A 259 -3.83 4.20 -22.17
N LYS A 260 -2.62 3.90 -22.68
CA LYS A 260 -2.40 3.65 -24.10
C LYS A 260 -3.03 2.34 -24.56
N ALA A 261 -2.78 1.24 -23.84
CA ALA A 261 -3.25 -0.08 -24.25
C ALA A 261 -4.78 -0.22 -24.18
N LEU A 262 -5.45 0.58 -23.36
CA LEU A 262 -6.90 0.54 -23.16
C LEU A 262 -7.57 1.84 -23.64
N GLU A 263 -6.97 2.53 -24.61
CA GLU A 263 -7.57 3.68 -25.24
C GLU A 263 -8.96 3.33 -25.81
N GLY A 264 -9.95 4.16 -25.53
CA GLY A 264 -11.36 3.91 -25.91
C GLY A 264 -12.08 2.82 -25.10
N ARG A 265 -11.45 2.27 -24.06
CA ARG A 265 -12.04 1.22 -23.18
C ARG A 265 -12.29 1.73 -21.76
N ALA A 266 -13.00 0.92 -20.97
CA ALA A 266 -13.30 1.23 -19.57
C ALA A 266 -12.07 0.95 -18.69
N LEU A 267 -11.31 2.00 -18.39
CA LEU A 267 -10.17 1.96 -17.47
C LEU A 267 -10.39 2.94 -16.32
N THR A 268 -10.30 2.44 -15.09
CA THR A 268 -10.24 3.25 -13.88
C THR A 268 -8.89 3.04 -13.20
N ILE A 269 -8.19 4.13 -12.89
CA ILE A 269 -6.98 4.12 -12.09
C ILE A 269 -7.35 4.65 -10.71
N LEU A 270 -7.28 3.80 -9.68
CA LEU A 270 -7.50 4.19 -8.30
C LEU A 270 -6.16 4.38 -7.59
N ARG A 271 -5.90 5.59 -7.09
CA ARG A 271 -4.67 5.97 -6.40
C ARG A 271 -4.94 6.14 -4.90
N PRO A 272 -4.67 5.14 -4.05
CA PRO A 272 -4.64 5.34 -2.61
C PRO A 272 -3.37 6.07 -2.14
N SER A 273 -3.48 6.81 -1.04
CA SER A 273 -2.33 7.28 -0.25
C SER A 273 -1.78 6.16 0.66
N ILE A 274 -1.13 6.48 1.79
CA ILE A 274 -0.55 5.45 2.66
C ILE A 274 -1.68 4.66 3.32
N ILE A 275 -1.84 3.42 2.88
CA ILE A 275 -2.88 2.53 3.39
C ILE A 275 -2.47 1.99 4.77
N GLU A 276 -3.29 2.30 5.77
CA GLU A 276 -3.13 1.83 7.14
C GLU A 276 -4.32 0.95 7.58
N SER A 277 -4.35 0.57 8.86
CA SER A 277 -5.38 -0.31 9.42
C SER A 277 -6.81 0.11 9.09
N ALA A 278 -7.72 -0.86 9.06
CA ALA A 278 -9.15 -0.58 8.90
C ALA A 278 -9.66 0.41 9.96
N LEU A 279 -10.49 1.35 9.54
CA LEU A 279 -11.18 2.25 10.45
C LEU A 279 -12.31 1.50 11.17
N GLU A 280 -13.13 0.79 10.40
CA GLU A 280 -14.32 0.10 10.86
C GLU A 280 -14.37 -1.35 10.37
N GLU A 281 -14.11 -1.60 9.09
CA GLU A 281 -14.38 -2.90 8.46
C GLU A 281 -13.12 -3.59 7.88
N PRO A 282 -13.01 -4.93 7.90
CA PRO A 282 -13.92 -5.91 8.52
C PRO A 282 -13.91 -5.89 10.05
N ALA A 283 -12.87 -5.31 10.65
CA ALA A 283 -12.81 -5.04 12.08
C ALA A 283 -11.94 -3.80 12.33
N PRO A 284 -12.29 -2.93 13.30
CA PRO A 284 -11.48 -1.76 13.60
C PRO A 284 -10.04 -2.15 13.95
N GLY A 285 -9.08 -1.50 13.31
CA GLY A 285 -7.66 -1.73 13.52
C GLY A 285 -7.12 -2.96 12.79
N TRP A 286 -7.92 -3.69 12.01
CA TRP A 286 -7.42 -4.83 11.25
C TRP A 286 -6.32 -4.38 10.29
N ILE A 287 -5.15 -5.04 10.37
CA ILE A 287 -3.97 -4.69 9.59
C ILE A 287 -3.12 -5.95 9.37
N GLU A 288 -2.56 -6.10 8.17
CA GLU A 288 -1.66 -7.21 7.86
C GLU A 288 -0.21 -6.74 7.76
N GLY A 289 0.59 -7.08 8.77
CA GLY A 289 2.00 -6.69 8.82
C GLY A 289 2.21 -5.20 9.05
N VAL A 290 3.47 -4.79 9.10
CA VAL A 290 3.90 -3.41 9.37
C VAL A 290 3.87 -2.59 8.08
N LYS A 291 3.24 -1.43 8.11
CA LYS A 291 3.07 -0.47 7.01
C LYS A 291 4.07 0.68 7.11
N VAL A 292 3.90 1.65 6.22
CA VAL A 292 4.86 2.75 6.05
C VAL A 292 4.78 3.72 7.22
N ALA A 293 3.58 4.12 7.66
CA ALA A 293 3.45 5.04 8.79
C ALA A 293 3.82 4.37 10.13
N ASP A 294 3.61 3.04 10.25
CA ASP A 294 4.01 2.24 11.41
C ASP A 294 5.49 2.35 11.76
N ALA A 295 6.35 2.67 10.78
CA ALA A 295 7.77 2.87 11.04
C ALA A 295 8.04 4.03 12.01
N ILE A 296 7.22 5.07 11.99
CA ILE A 296 7.26 6.20 12.94
C ILE A 296 6.90 5.69 14.34
N ILE A 297 5.82 4.91 14.42
CA ILE A 297 5.33 4.30 15.66
C ILE A 297 6.39 3.38 16.26
N LEU A 298 6.99 2.51 15.46
CA LEU A 298 8.03 1.58 15.89
C LEU A 298 9.34 2.30 16.24
N ALA A 299 9.72 3.34 15.51
CA ALA A 299 10.89 4.14 15.81
C ALA A 299 10.80 4.73 17.23
N TYR A 300 9.62 5.27 17.57
CA TYR A 300 9.32 5.77 18.91
C TYR A 300 9.22 4.65 19.95
N ALA A 301 8.39 3.64 19.72
CA ALA A 301 8.10 2.58 20.69
C ALA A 301 9.34 1.75 21.07
N ARG A 302 10.35 1.71 20.21
CA ARG A 302 11.63 1.02 20.48
C ARG A 302 12.70 1.93 21.09
N GLU A 303 12.47 3.24 21.20
CA GLU A 303 13.40 4.24 21.74
C GLU A 303 14.82 4.19 21.14
N LYS A 304 14.93 3.67 19.91
CA LYS A 304 16.20 3.57 19.16
C LYS A 304 16.62 4.93 18.60
N VAL A 305 15.66 5.82 18.40
CA VAL A 305 15.86 7.14 17.82
C VAL A 305 15.03 8.17 18.59
N THR A 306 15.57 9.37 18.79
CA THR A 306 14.89 10.50 19.43
C THR A 306 14.57 11.63 18.45
N LEU A 307 15.26 11.64 17.31
CA LEU A 307 15.06 12.58 16.22
C LEU A 307 14.51 11.85 15.01
N PHE A 308 13.42 12.38 14.46
CA PHE A 308 12.80 11.87 13.25
C PHE A 308 12.89 12.93 12.13
N PRO A 309 13.37 12.58 10.93
CA PRO A 309 13.46 13.53 9.83
C PRO A 309 12.08 13.78 9.22
N GLY A 310 11.58 15.00 9.36
CA GLY A 310 10.33 15.47 8.76
C GLY A 310 9.93 16.86 9.25
N LYS A 311 9.19 17.59 8.43
CA LYS A 311 8.59 18.87 8.83
C LYS A 311 7.39 18.56 9.73
N ARG A 312 7.31 19.12 10.95
CA ARG A 312 6.14 18.90 11.83
C ARG A 312 4.81 19.31 11.19
N SER A 313 4.82 20.38 10.38
CA SER A 313 3.67 20.83 9.60
C SER A 313 3.42 20.03 8.31
N GLY A 314 4.30 19.10 7.95
CA GLY A 314 4.14 18.27 6.76
C GLY A 314 2.97 17.31 6.96
N ILE A 315 2.11 17.20 5.94
CA ILE A 315 0.98 16.27 5.96
C ILE A 315 1.51 14.85 5.73
N ILE A 316 1.10 13.92 6.58
CA ILE A 316 1.31 12.49 6.38
C ILE A 316 -0.01 11.89 5.89
N ASP A 317 -0.13 11.74 4.58
CA ASP A 317 -1.40 11.32 3.97
C ASP A 317 -1.65 9.83 4.19
N VAL A 318 -2.40 9.54 5.25
CA VAL A 318 -2.83 8.20 5.66
C VAL A 318 -4.28 8.00 5.28
N ILE A 319 -4.61 6.79 4.82
CA ILE A 319 -5.99 6.38 4.54
C ILE A 319 -6.25 4.96 5.08
N PRO A 320 -7.37 4.73 5.79
CA PRO A 320 -7.78 3.38 6.20
C PRO A 320 -8.08 2.44 5.03
N VAL A 321 -7.69 1.17 5.14
CA VAL A 321 -7.83 0.17 4.06
C VAL A 321 -9.26 -0.11 3.63
N ASP A 322 -10.23 0.02 4.53
CA ASP A 322 -11.66 -0.13 4.22
C ASP A 322 -12.17 0.97 3.31
N LEU A 323 -11.77 2.23 3.53
CA LEU A 323 -12.11 3.31 2.62
C LEU A 323 -11.54 3.05 1.22
N VAL A 324 -10.32 2.52 1.13
CA VAL A 324 -9.71 2.14 -0.15
C VAL A 324 -10.47 1.00 -0.82
N ALA A 325 -10.81 -0.06 -0.08
CA ALA A 325 -11.58 -1.18 -0.61
C ALA A 325 -12.96 -0.73 -1.14
N ASN A 326 -13.63 0.16 -0.40
CA ASN A 326 -14.88 0.76 -0.82
C ASN A 326 -14.71 1.59 -2.11
N SER A 327 -13.65 2.40 -2.20
CA SER A 327 -13.35 3.16 -3.42
C SER A 327 -13.11 2.26 -4.63
N ILE A 328 -12.44 1.11 -4.47
CA ILE A 328 -12.25 0.12 -5.54
C ILE A 328 -13.59 -0.43 -6.03
N ILE A 329 -14.46 -0.84 -5.10
CA ILE A 329 -15.75 -1.45 -5.43
C ILE A 329 -16.68 -0.42 -6.08
N LEU A 330 -16.71 0.80 -5.55
CA LEU A 330 -17.47 1.92 -6.10
C LEU A 330 -17.02 2.27 -7.52
N ALA A 331 -15.71 2.29 -7.76
CA ALA A 331 -15.12 2.51 -9.08
C ALA A 331 -15.43 1.38 -10.07
N ALA A 332 -15.44 0.12 -9.62
CA ALA A 332 -15.82 -1.03 -10.44
C ALA A 332 -17.30 -0.95 -10.85
N ALA A 333 -18.18 -0.65 -9.90
CA ALA A 333 -19.61 -0.48 -10.17
C ALA A 333 -19.89 0.69 -11.13
N GLU A 334 -19.20 1.83 -10.99
CA GLU A 334 -19.33 2.93 -11.94
C GLU A 334 -18.86 2.51 -13.33
N ALA A 335 -17.73 1.82 -13.43
CA ALA A 335 -17.19 1.40 -14.72
C ALA A 335 -18.11 0.40 -15.45
N LEU A 336 -18.81 -0.46 -14.71
CA LEU A 336 -19.80 -1.40 -15.26
C LEU A 336 -21.09 -0.71 -15.73
N GLY A 337 -21.47 0.38 -15.06
CA GLY A 337 -22.72 1.08 -15.30
C GLY A 337 -22.69 2.22 -16.30
N GLU A 338 -21.50 2.71 -16.61
CA GLU A 338 -21.31 3.92 -17.42
C GLU A 338 -20.53 3.61 -18.70
N PRO A 339 -20.67 4.44 -19.75
CA PRO A 339 -19.92 4.26 -20.98
C PRO A 339 -18.40 4.15 -20.77
N PRO A 340 -17.69 3.43 -21.66
CA PRO A 340 -16.23 3.32 -21.62
C PRO A 340 -15.56 4.69 -21.65
N ARG A 341 -14.81 5.02 -20.59
CA ARG A 341 -13.96 6.20 -20.49
C ARG A 341 -12.82 5.95 -19.52
N PRO A 342 -11.68 6.65 -19.68
CA PRO A 342 -10.67 6.68 -18.64
C PRO A 342 -11.18 7.43 -17.41
N ARG A 343 -10.85 6.91 -16.23
CA ARG A 343 -11.17 7.51 -14.93
C ARG A 343 -9.93 7.47 -14.05
N ILE A 344 -9.70 8.52 -13.28
CA ILE A 344 -8.67 8.55 -12.26
C ILE A 344 -9.35 8.97 -10.98
N TYR A 345 -9.12 8.23 -9.90
CA TYR A 345 -9.65 8.54 -8.59
C TYR A 345 -8.54 8.49 -7.56
N GLN A 346 -8.55 9.41 -6.59
CA GLN A 346 -7.61 9.43 -5.47
C GLN A 346 -8.35 9.10 -4.18
N CYS A 347 -7.83 8.15 -3.41
CA CYS A 347 -8.34 7.80 -2.09
C CYS A 347 -7.31 8.26 -1.05
N CYS A 348 -7.51 9.47 -0.53
CA CYS A 348 -6.56 10.18 0.33
C CYS A 348 -7.27 11.05 1.37
N SER A 349 -6.54 11.48 2.39
CA SER A 349 -7.05 12.37 3.45
C SER A 349 -6.55 13.80 3.35
N GLY A 350 -5.48 14.08 2.59
CA GLY A 350 -4.71 15.32 2.70
C GLY A 350 -5.47 16.62 2.41
N SER A 351 -6.46 16.60 1.51
CA SER A 351 -7.26 17.80 1.21
C SER A 351 -8.52 17.94 2.07
N SER A 352 -9.10 16.83 2.51
CA SER A 352 -10.42 16.79 3.16
C SER A 352 -10.34 16.66 4.67
N ASN A 353 -9.35 15.94 5.19
CA ASN A 353 -9.12 15.73 6.62
C ASN A 353 -7.61 15.47 6.92
N PRO A 354 -6.73 16.46 6.73
CA PRO A 354 -5.29 16.27 6.87
C PRO A 354 -4.86 15.96 8.30
N VAL A 355 -3.83 15.11 8.44
CA VAL A 355 -3.06 14.95 9.68
C VAL A 355 -1.61 15.35 9.46
N SER A 356 -1.09 16.23 10.32
CA SER A 356 0.33 16.61 10.25
C SER A 356 1.22 15.57 10.93
N LEU A 357 2.49 15.51 10.54
CA LEU A 357 3.49 14.68 11.22
C LEU A 357 3.61 15.02 12.72
N GLY A 358 3.47 16.32 13.05
CA GLY A 358 3.46 16.79 14.42
C GLY A 358 2.29 16.18 15.21
N ASP A 359 1.07 16.31 14.69
CA ASP A 359 -0.14 15.76 15.33
C ASP A 359 -0.06 14.24 15.47
N PHE A 360 0.39 13.55 14.43
CA PHE A 360 0.59 12.10 14.45
C PHE A 360 1.53 11.68 15.61
N ILE A 361 2.67 12.34 15.74
CA ILE A 361 3.64 12.08 16.82
C ILE A 361 3.03 12.42 18.19
N ASP A 362 2.31 13.53 18.30
CA ASP A 362 1.72 13.97 19.57
C ASP A 362 0.61 13.01 20.03
N HIS A 363 -0.23 12.50 19.11
CA HIS A 363 -1.21 11.46 19.40
C HIS A 363 -0.56 10.18 19.89
N LEU A 364 0.49 9.72 19.21
CA LEU A 364 1.27 8.55 19.59
C LEU A 364 1.91 8.70 20.98
N MET A 365 2.57 9.83 21.23
CA MET A 365 3.23 10.10 22.51
C MET A 365 2.23 10.21 23.66
N ALA A 366 1.07 10.85 23.42
CA ALA A 366 0.01 10.97 24.41
C ALA A 366 -0.51 9.59 24.83
N GLU A 367 -0.84 8.72 23.86
CA GLU A 367 -1.36 7.38 24.14
C GLU A 367 -0.32 6.49 24.82
N ALA A 368 0.94 6.53 24.37
CA ALA A 368 2.00 5.77 24.99
C ALA A 368 2.28 6.21 26.43
N LYS A 369 2.15 7.51 26.74
CA LYS A 369 2.40 8.02 28.09
C LYS A 369 1.44 7.45 29.13
N THR A 370 0.18 7.21 28.75
CA THR A 370 -0.90 6.77 29.63
C THR A 370 -1.15 5.27 29.54
N ASN A 371 -1.15 4.70 28.34
CA ASN A 371 -1.71 3.38 28.06
C ASN A 371 -0.73 2.38 27.45
N TYR A 372 0.60 2.66 27.46
CA TYR A 372 1.58 1.74 26.86
C TYR A 372 1.44 0.28 27.30
N ALA A 373 1.01 0.04 28.55
CA ALA A 373 0.85 -1.30 29.11
C ALA A 373 -0.24 -2.13 28.43
N ALA A 374 -1.21 -1.49 27.75
CA ALA A 374 -2.22 -2.17 26.96
C ALA A 374 -1.67 -2.75 25.64
N TYR A 375 -0.46 -2.34 25.22
CA TYR A 375 0.15 -2.73 23.95
C TYR A 375 1.48 -3.47 24.15
N GLU A 376 1.44 -4.62 24.81
CA GLU A 376 2.64 -5.39 25.20
C GLU A 376 3.57 -5.80 24.04
N ASN A 377 3.03 -6.00 22.84
CA ASN A 377 3.82 -6.35 21.66
C ASN A 377 4.48 -5.11 21.04
N LEU A 378 3.87 -3.94 21.24
CA LEU A 378 4.36 -2.66 20.74
C LEU A 378 5.33 -1.97 21.72
N PHE A 379 4.93 -1.77 22.98
CA PHE A 379 5.76 -1.12 24.00
C PHE A 379 6.31 -2.15 24.99
N TYR A 380 7.63 -2.28 25.04
CA TYR A 380 8.29 -3.19 26.00
C TYR A 380 8.50 -2.59 27.38
N ARG A 381 8.40 -1.27 27.47
CA ARG A 381 8.46 -0.46 28.67
C ARG A 381 7.82 0.88 28.36
N ARG A 382 7.52 1.65 29.40
CA ARG A 382 7.09 3.04 29.23
C ARG A 382 8.16 3.83 28.47
N PRO A 383 7.84 4.44 27.32
CA PRO A 383 8.77 5.35 26.66
C PRO A 383 9.06 6.56 27.55
N VAL A 384 10.33 6.93 27.68
CA VAL A 384 10.79 8.07 28.50
C VAL A 384 11.54 9.11 27.66
N LYS A 385 12.03 8.74 26.48
CA LYS A 385 12.75 9.66 25.61
C LYS A 385 11.78 10.56 24.81
N PRO A 386 12.16 11.82 24.56
CA PRO A 386 11.43 12.67 23.63
C PRO A 386 11.57 12.13 22.20
N PHE A 387 10.56 12.36 21.38
CA PHE A 387 10.54 12.02 19.96
C PHE A 387 10.18 13.25 19.16
N ILE A 388 11.20 13.85 18.53
CA ILE A 388 11.11 15.18 17.95
C ILE A 388 11.30 15.06 16.45
N ALA A 389 10.30 15.49 15.70
CA ALA A 389 10.43 15.68 14.26
C ALA A 389 11.23 16.96 13.96
N VAL A 390 12.27 16.82 13.14
CA VAL A 390 13.18 17.90 12.73
C VAL A 390 13.28 17.93 11.20
N ASN A 391 13.43 19.13 10.62
CA ASN A 391 13.61 19.27 9.17
C ASN A 391 14.79 18.40 8.69
N ARG A 392 14.63 17.77 7.52
CA ARG A 392 15.63 16.90 6.89
C ARG A 392 17.02 17.52 6.80
N SER A 393 17.13 18.80 6.44
CA SER A 393 18.45 19.48 6.36
C SER A 393 19.15 19.57 7.72
N LEU A 394 18.39 19.92 8.77
CA LEU A 394 18.88 19.95 10.14
C LEU A 394 19.22 18.54 10.64
N PHE A 395 18.39 17.55 10.32
CA PHE A 395 18.64 16.16 10.64
C PHE A 395 19.95 15.66 10.00
N ASP A 396 20.12 15.91 8.70
CA ASP A 396 21.33 15.52 7.96
C ASP A 396 22.56 16.24 8.50
N ALA A 397 22.44 17.52 8.87
CA ALA A 397 23.51 18.28 9.52
C ALA A 397 23.89 17.72 10.90
N LEU A 398 22.90 17.36 11.74
CA LEU A 398 23.14 16.77 13.06
C LEU A 398 23.77 15.37 12.95
N VAL A 399 23.31 14.53 12.02
CA VAL A 399 23.84 13.18 11.79
C VAL A 399 25.24 13.24 11.16
N SER A 400 25.47 14.15 10.22
CA SER A 400 26.79 14.34 9.59
C SER A 400 27.79 15.01 10.54
N GLY A 401 27.33 15.96 11.36
CA GLY A 401 28.10 16.57 12.44
C GLY A 401 28.47 15.56 13.52
N ALA A 402 27.59 14.62 13.87
CA ALA A 402 27.92 13.50 14.76
C ALA A 402 29.00 12.55 14.19
N ARG A 403 29.25 12.57 12.87
CA ARG A 403 30.33 11.81 12.22
C ARG A 403 31.66 12.57 12.17
N ILE A 404 31.65 13.90 12.30
CA ILE A 404 32.84 14.75 12.30
C ILE A 404 33.04 15.32 13.72
N PRO A 405 33.97 14.82 14.57
CA PRO A 405 35.02 13.85 14.29
C PRO A 405 35.13 12.74 15.36
N LEU A 406 34.60 11.55 15.05
CA LEU A 406 35.03 10.28 15.68
C LEU A 406 36.55 10.02 15.48
N SER A 407 37.19 10.72 14.54
CA SER A 407 38.65 10.74 14.33
C SER A 407 39.42 11.64 15.31
N LEU A 408 38.87 12.79 15.74
CA LEU A 408 39.49 13.63 16.77
C LEU A 408 39.21 13.08 18.17
N THR A 409 38.01 12.57 18.42
CA THR A 409 37.71 11.91 19.69
C THR A 409 38.49 10.62 19.85
N ARG A 410 38.93 9.93 18.79
CA ARG A 410 39.86 8.79 18.89
C ARG A 410 41.20 9.15 19.53
N SER A 411 41.74 10.32 19.23
CA SER A 411 43.01 10.79 19.80
C SER A 411 42.84 11.28 21.25
N MET A 412 41.75 12.00 21.55
CA MET A 412 41.44 12.45 22.91
C MET A 412 40.96 11.32 23.85
N MET A 413 40.11 10.39 23.38
CA MET A 413 39.53 9.34 24.22
C MET A 413 40.49 8.19 24.51
N ARG A 414 41.51 7.94 23.68
CA ARG A 414 42.65 7.06 24.03
C ARG A 414 43.51 7.63 25.15
N LEU A 415 43.54 8.95 25.29
CA LEU A 415 44.34 9.66 26.30
C LEU A 415 43.66 9.67 27.67
N VAL A 416 42.32 9.54 27.71
CA VAL A 416 41.51 9.63 28.94
C VAL A 416 40.95 8.27 29.41
N GLY A 417 41.14 7.18 28.66
CA GLY A 417 40.79 5.82 29.11
C GLY A 417 39.30 5.57 29.38
N MET A 418 38.41 6.40 28.84
CA MET A 418 36.96 6.32 29.08
C MET A 418 36.23 5.88 27.81
N LEU A 419 35.97 4.56 27.69
CA LEU A 419 34.81 3.89 27.09
C LEU A 419 35.20 2.59 26.35
N GLY A 420 34.41 1.53 26.60
CA GLY A 420 34.55 0.22 25.97
C GLY A 420 33.88 0.13 24.59
N GLN A 421 34.45 -0.73 23.72
CA GLN A 421 34.08 -0.95 22.31
C GLN A 421 32.57 -1.22 22.02
N GLY A 422 31.77 -1.58 23.03
CA GLY A 422 30.35 -1.91 22.87
C GLY A 422 29.38 -0.72 22.76
N GLY A 423 29.78 0.48 23.21
CA GLY A 423 28.96 1.69 23.10
C GLY A 423 28.99 2.31 21.71
N GLU A 424 30.18 2.33 21.09
CA GLU A 424 30.41 2.88 19.75
C GLU A 424 29.67 2.09 18.66
N LEU A 425 29.69 0.75 18.74
CA LEU A 425 29.01 -0.10 17.77
C LEU A 425 27.49 0.07 17.80
N LYS A 426 26.90 0.30 18.99
CA LYS A 426 25.47 0.56 19.14
C LYS A 426 25.07 1.93 18.62
N ILE A 427 25.90 2.96 18.83
CA ILE A 427 25.64 4.30 18.30
C ILE A 427 25.71 4.29 16.77
N LEU A 428 26.70 3.63 16.17
CA LEU A 428 26.82 3.49 14.72
C LEU A 428 25.67 2.66 14.12
N GLN A 429 25.30 1.53 14.74
CA GLN A 429 24.14 0.73 14.32
C GLN A 429 22.83 1.50 14.45
N ASN A 430 22.66 2.30 15.51
CA ASN A 430 21.51 3.16 15.65
C ASN A 430 21.50 4.24 14.57
N LEU A 431 22.62 4.92 14.30
CA LEU A 431 22.72 5.94 13.24
C LEU A 431 22.49 5.37 11.83
N ASP A 432 22.99 4.18 11.53
CA ASP A 432 22.74 3.50 10.24
C ASP A 432 21.28 3.03 10.13
N THR A 433 20.68 2.59 11.24
CA THR A 433 19.24 2.32 11.31
C THR A 433 18.44 3.62 11.12
N THR A 434 18.80 4.71 11.80
CA THR A 434 18.14 6.02 11.65
C THR A 434 18.28 6.55 10.23
N ARG A 435 19.43 6.38 9.57
CA ARG A 435 19.63 6.77 8.17
C ARG A 435 18.84 5.89 7.20
N SER A 436 18.76 4.59 7.47
CA SER A 436 17.94 3.66 6.69
C SER A 436 16.45 4.03 6.81
N LEU A 437 15.97 4.30 8.03
CA LEU A 437 14.62 4.79 8.27
C LEU A 437 14.43 6.18 7.61
N ALA A 438 15.34 7.13 7.78
CA ALA A 438 15.28 8.46 7.14
C ALA A 438 15.23 8.39 5.62
N THR A 439 15.97 7.46 5.01
CA THR A 439 16.05 7.30 3.55
C THR A 439 14.84 6.56 2.99
N VAL A 440 14.25 5.62 3.75
CA VAL A 440 13.03 4.91 3.35
C VAL A 440 11.78 5.76 3.58
N PHE A 441 11.75 6.59 4.64
CA PHE A 441 10.55 7.31 5.07
C PHE A 441 10.57 8.82 4.76
N GLY A 442 11.72 9.39 4.39
CA GLY A 442 11.88 10.84 4.18
C GLY A 442 11.10 11.45 3.01
N PHE A 443 10.49 10.63 2.15
CA PHE A 443 9.64 11.08 1.04
C PHE A 443 8.17 11.24 1.44
N TYR A 444 7.70 10.42 2.39
CA TYR A 444 6.32 10.44 2.89
C TYR A 444 6.09 11.48 3.98
N THR A 445 7.18 12.05 4.53
CA THR A 445 7.15 12.94 5.69
C THR A 445 7.45 14.40 5.32
N ALA A 446 7.62 14.68 4.02
CA ALA A 446 7.85 16.03 3.50
C ALA A 446 7.46 16.21 2.00
N PRO A 447 6.33 15.70 1.49
CA PRO A 447 5.88 16.13 0.17
C PRO A 447 5.45 17.61 0.25
N ASP A 448 5.88 18.42 -0.72
CA ASP A 448 5.43 19.81 -0.87
C ASP A 448 4.10 19.87 -1.66
N TYR A 449 3.22 18.89 -1.44
CA TYR A 449 1.95 18.74 -2.13
C TYR A 449 0.82 18.16 -1.25
N ILE A 450 -0.42 18.44 -1.67
CA ILE A 450 -1.66 18.00 -1.03
C ILE A 450 -2.49 17.26 -2.07
N PHE A 451 -2.87 16.02 -1.78
CA PHE A 451 -3.71 15.21 -2.66
C PHE A 451 -5.18 15.60 -2.54
N ARG A 452 -5.84 15.75 -3.69
CA ARG A 452 -7.28 16.03 -3.81
C ARG A 452 -8.04 14.79 -4.29
N ASN A 453 -9.21 14.56 -3.71
CA ASN A 453 -10.11 13.44 -4.03
C ASN A 453 -11.52 13.92 -4.44
N ASP A 454 -11.60 15.07 -5.09
CA ASP A 454 -12.87 15.69 -5.47
C ASP A 454 -13.72 14.78 -6.37
N ASP A 455 -13.09 14.10 -7.34
CA ASP A 455 -13.79 13.24 -8.29
C ASP A 455 -14.27 11.93 -7.63
N LEU A 456 -13.51 11.38 -6.67
CA LEU A 456 -13.96 10.25 -5.85
C LEU A 456 -15.15 10.62 -4.96
N LEU A 457 -15.13 11.79 -4.32
CA LEU A 457 -16.26 12.28 -3.52
C LEU A 457 -17.49 12.59 -4.40
N ALA A 458 -17.26 13.10 -5.60
CA ALA A 458 -18.31 13.29 -6.60
C ALA A 458 -18.89 11.94 -7.06
N LEU A 459 -18.06 10.90 -7.24
CA LEU A 459 -18.51 9.53 -7.53
C LEU A 459 -19.43 9.00 -6.42
N ALA A 460 -19.00 9.07 -5.16
CA ALA A 460 -19.84 8.65 -4.03
C ALA A 460 -21.17 9.41 -4.00
N SER A 461 -21.16 10.69 -4.35
CA SER A 461 -22.38 11.50 -4.47
C SER A 461 -23.30 11.06 -5.61
N ARG A 462 -22.75 10.68 -6.77
CA ARG A 462 -23.54 10.16 -7.91
C ARG A 462 -24.16 8.79 -7.62
N MET A 463 -23.51 7.97 -6.80
CA MET A 463 -24.01 6.64 -6.41
C MET A 463 -25.23 6.72 -5.48
N GLY A 464 -25.24 7.73 -4.59
CA GLY A 464 -26.40 8.05 -3.74
C GLY A 464 -26.18 7.69 -2.27
N GLU A 465 -27.12 8.07 -1.41
CA GLU A 465 -26.94 7.99 0.06
C GLU A 465 -26.86 6.56 0.59
N VAL A 466 -27.56 5.60 -0.03
CA VAL A 466 -27.47 4.18 0.33
C VAL A 466 -26.06 3.65 0.08
N ASP A 467 -25.48 3.97 -1.08
CA ASP A 467 -24.13 3.54 -1.42
C ASP A 467 -23.07 4.26 -0.60
N LYS A 468 -23.27 5.53 -0.22
CA LYS A 468 -22.38 6.22 0.73
C LYS A 468 -22.34 5.54 2.09
N ALA A 469 -23.48 5.03 2.56
CA ALA A 469 -23.56 4.30 3.82
C ALA A 469 -22.93 2.90 3.73
N LEU A 470 -23.15 2.18 2.62
CA LEU A 470 -22.63 0.82 2.43
C LEU A 470 -21.13 0.80 2.07
N PHE A 471 -20.66 1.80 1.32
CA PHE A 471 -19.31 1.91 0.79
C PHE A 471 -18.72 3.31 1.08
N PRO A 472 -18.52 3.67 2.35
CA PRO A 472 -17.95 4.97 2.71
C PRO A 472 -16.54 5.14 2.14
N VAL A 473 -16.25 6.33 1.61
CA VAL A 473 -14.94 6.70 1.04
C VAL A 473 -14.42 8.03 1.57
N ASP A 474 -15.18 8.71 2.43
CA ASP A 474 -14.90 10.07 2.85
C ASP A 474 -14.00 10.11 4.09
N ALA A 475 -12.75 10.54 3.93
CA ALA A 475 -11.78 10.62 5.02
C ALA A 475 -12.21 11.56 6.17
N ARG A 476 -13.21 12.43 5.99
CA ARG A 476 -13.74 13.30 7.06
C ARG A 476 -14.39 12.53 8.22
N GLN A 477 -14.72 11.25 8.03
CA GLN A 477 -15.21 10.38 9.11
C GLN A 477 -14.11 9.94 10.09
N ILE A 478 -12.83 10.19 9.76
CA ILE A 478 -11.70 9.81 10.61
C ILE A 478 -11.55 10.84 11.74
N ASP A 479 -11.87 10.44 12.97
CA ASP A 479 -11.36 11.12 14.16
C ASP A 479 -9.91 10.67 14.38
N TRP A 480 -8.94 11.52 14.03
CA TRP A 480 -7.51 11.18 14.14
C TRP A 480 -7.08 10.80 15.55
N ALA A 481 -7.67 11.40 16.58
CA ALA A 481 -7.34 11.08 17.96
C ALA A 481 -7.82 9.69 18.33
N VAL A 482 -9.05 9.33 17.96
CA VAL A 482 -9.59 7.98 18.19
C VAL A 482 -8.88 6.95 17.32
N TYR A 483 -8.76 7.22 16.03
CA TYR A 483 -8.16 6.31 15.06
C TYR A 483 -6.72 5.98 15.43
N LEU A 484 -5.84 6.98 15.59
CA LEU A 484 -4.43 6.71 15.89
C LEU A 484 -4.27 6.07 17.27
N ARG A 485 -4.95 6.59 18.30
CA ARG A 485 -4.71 6.17 19.69
C ARG A 485 -5.36 4.83 20.01
N LYS A 486 -6.62 4.64 19.64
CA LYS A 486 -7.44 3.51 20.10
C LYS A 486 -7.57 2.41 19.06
N ILE A 487 -7.63 2.76 17.78
CA ILE A 487 -7.89 1.80 16.70
C ILE A 487 -6.57 1.25 16.13
N HIS A 488 -5.75 2.13 15.58
CA HIS A 488 -4.54 1.78 14.85
C HIS A 488 -3.45 1.20 15.75
N LEU A 489 -3.14 1.81 16.91
CA LEU A 489 -2.16 1.25 17.85
C LEU A 489 -2.59 -0.10 18.43
N ALA A 490 -3.87 -0.26 18.74
CA ALA A 490 -4.42 -1.55 19.20
C ALA A 490 -4.33 -2.60 18.09
N GLY A 491 -4.69 -2.22 16.87
CA GLY A 491 -4.60 -3.03 15.66
C GLY A 491 -3.18 -3.50 15.38
N LEU A 492 -2.21 -2.59 15.38
CA LEU A 492 -0.80 -2.89 15.19
C LEU A 492 -0.29 -3.88 16.25
N ASN A 493 -0.65 -3.66 17.51
CA ASN A 493 -0.29 -4.56 18.62
C ASN A 493 -0.90 -5.96 18.48
N ARG A 494 -2.15 -6.05 18.00
CA ARG A 494 -2.92 -7.29 17.90
C ARG A 494 -2.59 -8.11 16.66
N TYR A 495 -2.57 -7.47 15.49
CA TYR A 495 -2.56 -8.17 14.20
C TYR A 495 -1.18 -8.19 13.52
N ALA A 496 -0.41 -7.10 13.60
CA ALA A 496 0.86 -7.01 12.89
C ALA A 496 2.07 -7.52 13.69
N LEU A 497 2.06 -7.33 15.01
CA LEU A 497 3.19 -7.62 15.88
C LEU A 497 3.06 -9.00 16.53
N LYS A 498 4.17 -9.75 16.53
CA LYS A 498 4.23 -11.07 17.15
C LYS A 498 4.46 -10.96 18.65
N ALA A 499 3.81 -11.86 19.40
CA ALA A 499 4.08 -12.06 20.83
C ALA A 499 5.56 -12.31 21.10
N ARG A 500 6.08 -11.70 22.16
CA ARG A 500 7.48 -11.89 22.57
C ARG A 500 7.66 -13.35 23.02
N LYS A 501 8.64 -14.05 22.46
CA LYS A 501 9.16 -15.29 23.07
C LYS A 501 9.74 -14.91 24.43
N ALA A 502 9.17 -15.46 25.51
CA ALA A 502 9.69 -15.24 26.86
C ALA A 502 11.20 -15.50 26.87
N GLN A 503 11.98 -14.50 27.27
CA GLN A 503 13.40 -14.72 27.52
C GLN A 503 13.48 -15.68 28.70
N ARG A 504 13.95 -16.92 28.47
CA ARG A 504 14.34 -17.82 29.56
C ARG A 504 15.19 -16.99 30.54
N PRO A 505 14.89 -17.00 31.85
CA PRO A 505 15.70 -16.28 32.81
C PRO A 505 17.15 -16.72 32.61
N ARG A 506 18.05 -15.77 32.40
CA ARG A 506 19.48 -16.03 32.53
C ARG A 506 19.66 -16.44 33.99
N THR A 507 19.77 -17.74 34.24
CA THR A 507 20.19 -18.26 35.54
C THR A 507 21.50 -17.57 35.89
N SER A 508 21.43 -16.66 36.85
CA SER A 508 22.60 -16.08 37.47
C SER A 508 23.44 -17.23 38.02
N ARG A 509 24.61 -17.46 37.41
CA ARG A 509 25.67 -18.27 38.03
C ARG A 509 26.13 -17.50 39.28
N ILE A 510 25.40 -17.70 40.37
CA ILE A 510 25.86 -17.36 41.71
C ILE A 510 26.88 -18.44 42.09
N ARG A 511 28.11 -17.97 42.33
CA ARG A 511 29.23 -18.58 43.07
C ARG A 511 29.04 -20.01 43.61
N LYS A 512 29.93 -20.90 43.19
CA LYS A 512 30.58 -21.86 44.10
C LYS A 512 32.07 -21.53 44.16
N GLN A 513 32.44 -20.66 45.11
CA GLN A 513 33.72 -20.74 45.80
C GLN A 513 33.41 -21.44 47.12
N ALA A 514 33.68 -22.75 47.17
CA ALA A 514 33.81 -23.57 48.37
C ALA A 514 34.02 -25.03 47.92
N ALA A 515 35.28 -25.37 47.66
CA ALA A 515 35.93 -26.65 47.91
C ALA A 515 37.39 -26.48 47.50
#